data_AF-A0A6J2N9A0-F1
#
_entry.id   AF-A0A6J2N9A0-F1
#
_cell.length_a   1.000
_cell.length_b   1.000
_cell.length_c   1.000
_cell.angle_alpha   90.00
_cell.angle_beta   90.00
_cell.angle_gamma   90.00
#
_symmetry.space_group_name_H-M   'P 1'
#
loop_
_entity.id
_entity.type
_entity.pdbx_description
1 polymer ?
#
loop_
_entity_poly.entity_id
_entity_poly.type
_entity_poly.pdbx_seq_one_letter_code
_entity_poly.pdbx_strand_id
1 'polypeptide(L)'
;MARCELLRGAALRDVLGRAQGVLFDCDGVLWNGERAVPGAPELVERLARSGKAALFVSNNSRRARPELALRFARLGFGGLRAEQVFSSAVCAARLLRQRLPGPPDAPGSVFVLGGEGLRAELRAAGLHLVGDPSEDPGAAPRVRAVLVGYDEHFSFSKLSEACAHLRNPDCLLVATDRDPWHPLTDGSRTPGTGSLAAAVETASGRQALVVGKPSPYMFECIAEHFSVDPARMLMVGDRLETDILFGHRCGMTTVLTLTGVSRLEEAQAYLAAGQQDLVPHYYVESVADLMEGLEP
;
A
#
# COMPACT_ATOMS: atom_id res chain seq x y z
N MET A 1 -0.60 9.54 -23.12
CA MET A 1 0.76 9.06 -22.80
C MET A 1 1.38 10.02 -21.81
N ALA A 2 2.09 9.51 -20.82
CA ALA A 2 2.75 10.31 -19.80
C ALA A 2 3.95 11.07 -20.37
N ARG A 3 4.19 12.28 -19.86
CA ARG A 3 5.28 13.16 -20.31
C ARG A 3 6.09 13.77 -19.17
N CYS A 4 5.80 13.40 -17.92
CA CYS A 4 6.45 13.92 -16.73
C CYS A 4 6.46 15.46 -16.70
N GLU A 5 5.29 16.08 -16.94
CA GLU A 5 5.15 17.54 -16.99
C GLU A 5 4.95 18.11 -15.58
N LEU A 6 5.50 19.30 -15.29
CA LEU A 6 5.25 19.99 -14.03
C LEU A 6 3.78 20.42 -13.95
N LEU A 7 3.05 19.96 -12.93
CA LEU A 7 1.63 20.28 -12.77
C LEU A 7 1.46 21.63 -12.08
N ARG A 8 1.07 22.65 -12.85
CA ARG A 8 0.85 24.02 -12.35
C ARG A 8 -0.12 24.80 -13.22
N GLY A 9 -0.62 25.93 -12.71
CA GLY A 9 -1.40 26.90 -13.48
C GLY A 9 -2.68 26.29 -14.09
N ALA A 10 -2.89 26.51 -15.40
CA ALA A 10 -4.10 26.04 -16.09
C ALA A 10 -4.20 24.52 -16.12
N ALA A 11 -3.09 23.82 -16.38
CA ALA A 11 -3.07 22.36 -16.42
C ALA A 11 -3.51 21.76 -15.07
N LEU A 12 -3.02 22.32 -13.96
CA LEU A 12 -3.41 21.88 -12.61
C LEU A 12 -4.92 22.08 -12.37
N ARG A 13 -5.46 23.26 -12.69
CA ARG A 13 -6.90 23.53 -12.55
C ARG A 13 -7.75 22.58 -13.39
N ASP A 14 -7.36 22.32 -14.63
CA ASP A 14 -8.11 21.44 -15.54
C ASP A 14 -8.04 19.97 -15.11
N VAL A 15 -6.89 19.51 -14.61
CA VAL A 15 -6.71 18.15 -14.09
C VAL A 15 -7.53 17.95 -12.82
N LEU A 16 -7.40 18.86 -11.84
CA LEU A 16 -8.19 18.80 -10.61
C LEU A 16 -9.69 18.97 -10.88
N GLY A 17 -10.08 19.87 -11.78
CA GLY A 17 -11.47 20.12 -12.14
C GLY A 17 -12.17 18.87 -12.68
N ARG A 18 -11.48 18.07 -13.50
CA ARG A 18 -12.00 16.81 -14.05
C ARG A 18 -12.03 15.67 -13.03
N ALA A 19 -11.11 15.68 -12.08
CA ALA A 19 -10.97 14.63 -11.07
C ALA A 19 -12.17 14.59 -10.09
N GLN A 20 -12.69 13.40 -9.85
CA GLN A 20 -13.67 13.11 -8.79
C GLN A 20 -13.00 12.87 -7.44
N GLY A 21 -11.74 12.44 -7.45
CA GLY A 21 -11.00 12.17 -6.25
C GLY A 21 -9.52 11.95 -6.48
N VAL A 22 -8.81 11.80 -5.38
CA VAL A 22 -7.37 11.60 -5.32
C VAL A 22 -7.09 10.40 -4.42
N LEU A 23 -6.28 9.49 -4.93
CA LEU A 23 -5.64 8.42 -4.19
C LEU A 23 -4.23 8.90 -3.82
N PHE A 24 -3.93 8.92 -2.53
CA PHE A 24 -2.62 9.30 -2.01
C PHE A 24 -1.89 8.07 -1.47
N ASP A 25 -0.63 7.89 -1.84
CA ASP A 25 0.30 7.21 -0.93
C ASP A 25 0.50 8.05 0.35
N CYS A 26 1.03 7.41 1.40
CA CYS A 26 1.19 8.03 2.72
C CYS A 26 2.66 8.40 3.04
N ASP A 27 3.55 7.42 3.11
CA ASP A 27 4.92 7.60 3.61
C ASP A 27 5.78 8.17 2.45
N GLY A 28 6.30 9.38 2.58
CA GLY A 28 6.99 10.10 1.48
C GLY A 28 6.11 11.10 0.75
N VAL A 29 4.79 11.04 0.94
CA VAL A 29 3.79 11.92 0.30
C VAL A 29 3.12 12.86 1.30
N LEU A 30 2.52 12.29 2.36
CA LEU A 30 1.80 13.05 3.39
C LEU A 30 2.68 13.34 4.59
N TRP A 31 3.68 12.50 4.84
CA TRP A 31 4.65 12.67 5.92
C TRP A 31 5.96 11.97 5.61
N ASN A 32 7.02 12.40 6.29
CA ASN A 32 8.31 11.72 6.36
C ASN A 32 8.62 11.42 7.83
N GLY A 33 8.62 10.13 8.19
CA GLY A 33 8.72 9.71 9.59
C GLY A 33 7.58 10.28 10.44
N GLU A 34 7.91 11.12 11.41
CA GLU A 34 6.96 11.73 12.35
C GLU A 34 6.58 13.18 12.00
N ARG A 35 6.98 13.65 10.81
CA ARG A 35 6.73 15.02 10.34
C ARG A 35 5.82 15.01 9.13
N ALA A 36 4.65 15.65 9.25
CA ALA A 36 3.78 15.91 8.12
C ALA A 36 4.49 16.78 7.08
N VAL A 37 4.25 16.50 5.79
CA VAL A 37 4.67 17.37 4.71
C VAL A 37 3.92 18.71 4.87
N PRO A 38 4.62 19.86 4.91
CA PRO A 38 3.96 21.15 5.07
C PRO A 38 2.86 21.35 4.02
N GLY A 39 1.66 21.74 4.46
CA GLY A 39 0.48 21.94 3.60
C GLY A 39 -0.32 20.67 3.27
N ALA A 40 0.19 19.46 3.56
CA ALA A 40 -0.54 18.23 3.25
C ALA A 40 -1.89 18.09 4.01
N PRO A 41 -1.98 18.41 5.32
CA PRO A 41 -3.28 18.41 6.00
C PRO A 41 -4.28 19.39 5.38
N GLU A 42 -3.84 20.62 5.08
CA GLU A 42 -4.67 21.66 4.46
C GLU A 42 -5.17 21.23 3.07
N LEU A 43 -4.31 20.58 2.27
CA LEU A 43 -4.71 20.03 0.98
C LEU A 43 -5.87 19.03 1.12
N VAL A 44 -5.77 18.09 2.06
CA VAL A 44 -6.81 17.07 2.28
C VAL A 44 -8.13 17.73 2.69
N GLU A 45 -8.08 18.75 3.55
CA GLU A 45 -9.26 19.54 3.93
C GLU A 45 -9.86 20.31 2.75
N ARG A 46 -9.03 20.91 1.89
CA ARG A 46 -9.50 21.63 0.70
C ARG A 46 -10.13 20.70 -0.33
N LEU A 47 -9.55 19.51 -0.54
CA LEU A 47 -10.16 18.49 -1.40
C LEU A 47 -11.56 18.09 -0.91
N ALA A 48 -11.71 17.88 0.40
CA ALA A 48 -13.00 17.58 1.00
C ALA A 48 -14.02 18.73 0.81
N ARG A 49 -13.60 19.98 1.02
CA ARG A 49 -14.43 21.18 0.79
C ARG A 49 -14.85 21.34 -0.68
N SER A 50 -14.00 20.96 -1.62
CA SER A 50 -14.30 20.97 -3.05
C SER A 50 -15.11 19.75 -3.52
N GLY A 51 -15.62 18.91 -2.61
CA GLY A 51 -16.42 17.74 -2.94
C GLY A 51 -15.65 16.61 -3.63
N LYS A 52 -14.31 16.59 -3.52
CA LYS A 52 -13.45 15.56 -4.11
C LYS A 52 -13.14 14.50 -3.07
N ALA A 53 -13.23 13.23 -3.46
CA ALA A 53 -12.87 12.12 -2.58
C ALA A 53 -11.35 12.11 -2.32
N ALA A 54 -10.95 11.90 -1.07
CA ALA A 54 -9.56 11.60 -0.70
C ALA A 54 -9.51 10.21 -0.10
N LEU A 55 -8.73 9.32 -0.72
CA LEU A 55 -8.49 7.95 -0.25
C LEU A 55 -6.98 7.74 -0.11
N PHE A 56 -6.60 6.86 0.80
CA PHE A 56 -5.22 6.68 1.22
C PHE A 56 -4.80 5.23 1.02
N VAL A 57 -3.72 5.02 0.27
CA VAL A 57 -3.21 3.69 -0.12
C VAL A 57 -1.77 3.52 0.31
N SER A 58 -1.46 2.56 1.17
CA SER A 58 -0.10 2.39 1.69
C SER A 58 0.36 0.95 1.63
N ASN A 59 1.60 0.72 1.17
CA ASN A 59 2.23 -0.60 1.28
C ASN A 59 2.73 -0.90 2.69
N ASN A 60 2.63 0.05 3.63
CA ASN A 60 3.07 -0.15 5.01
C ASN A 60 2.18 -1.16 5.76
N SER A 61 2.74 -2.34 6.04
CA SER A 61 2.04 -3.41 6.75
C SER A 61 2.25 -3.40 8.27
N ARG A 62 2.83 -2.34 8.85
CA ARG A 62 3.24 -2.31 10.27
C ARG A 62 2.10 -2.00 11.24
N ARG A 63 1.09 -1.25 10.78
CA ARG A 63 0.00 -0.74 11.63
C ARG A 63 -1.34 -1.28 11.16
N ALA A 64 -2.15 -1.69 12.12
CA ALA A 64 -3.56 -1.97 11.85
C ALA A 64 -4.29 -0.66 11.51
N ARG A 65 -5.44 -0.76 10.85
CA ARG A 65 -6.23 0.38 10.40
C ARG A 65 -6.58 1.37 11.53
N PRO A 66 -6.98 0.96 12.75
CA PRO A 66 -7.25 1.90 13.84
C PRO A 66 -6.02 2.73 14.24
N GLU A 67 -4.85 2.09 14.33
CA GLU A 67 -3.59 2.76 14.68
C GLU A 67 -3.13 3.71 13.57
N LEU A 68 -3.35 3.33 12.31
CA LEU A 68 -3.06 4.19 11.17
C LEU A 68 -3.96 5.43 11.18
N ALA A 69 -5.26 5.30 11.47
CA ALA A 69 -6.17 6.42 11.63
C ALA A 69 -5.74 7.37 12.78
N LEU A 70 -5.29 6.82 13.91
CA LEU A 70 -4.70 7.61 15.00
C LEU A 70 -3.43 8.36 14.57
N ARG A 71 -2.60 7.76 13.72
CA ARG A 71 -1.41 8.43 13.15
C ARG A 71 -1.81 9.62 12.29
N PHE A 72 -2.80 9.48 11.41
CA PHE A 72 -3.34 10.60 10.63
C PHE A 72 -3.77 11.76 11.54
N ALA A 73 -4.61 11.47 12.55
CA ALA A 73 -5.08 12.49 13.49
C ALA A 73 -3.92 13.18 14.24
N ARG A 74 -2.94 12.40 14.72
CA ARG A 74 -1.75 12.93 15.42
C ARG A 74 -0.88 13.82 14.54
N LEU A 75 -0.83 13.56 13.24
CA LEU A 75 -0.07 14.35 12.27
C LEU A 75 -0.86 15.54 11.70
N GLY A 76 -2.04 15.83 12.25
CA GLY A 76 -2.85 16.99 11.90
C GLY A 76 -3.86 16.76 10.79
N PHE A 77 -4.04 15.53 10.31
CA PHE A 77 -5.06 15.20 9.30
C PHE A 77 -6.40 14.96 9.98
N GLY A 78 -7.19 16.03 10.12
CA GLY A 78 -8.55 16.00 10.69
C GLY A 78 -9.60 15.45 9.72
N GLY A 79 -10.75 15.04 10.26
CA GLY A 79 -11.95 14.69 9.47
C GLY A 79 -11.87 13.39 8.66
N LEU A 80 -10.77 12.65 8.78
CA LEU A 80 -10.55 11.38 8.08
C LEU A 80 -11.34 10.24 8.75
N ARG A 81 -12.03 9.44 7.94
CA ARG A 81 -12.68 8.21 8.39
C ARG A 81 -11.79 7.00 8.09
N ALA A 82 -11.73 6.05 9.01
CA ALA A 82 -10.85 4.88 8.89
C ALA A 82 -11.09 4.06 7.60
N GLU A 83 -12.33 4.08 7.07
CA GLU A 83 -12.67 3.39 5.82
C GLU A 83 -12.00 4.00 4.58
N GLN A 84 -11.47 5.22 4.67
CA GLN A 84 -10.72 5.87 3.59
C GLN A 84 -9.27 5.33 3.48
N VAL A 85 -8.83 4.50 4.43
CA VAL A 85 -7.44 4.04 4.53
C VAL A 85 -7.31 2.55 4.16
N PHE A 86 -6.51 2.30 3.13
CA PHE A 86 -6.22 1.00 2.57
C PHE A 86 -4.72 0.72 2.66
N SER A 87 -4.32 0.00 3.71
CA SER A 87 -2.97 -0.55 3.78
C SER A 87 -2.88 -1.89 3.06
N SER A 88 -1.65 -2.32 2.74
CA SER A 88 -1.37 -3.67 2.27
C SER A 88 -1.80 -4.73 3.29
N ALA A 89 -1.74 -4.43 4.59
CA ALA A 89 -2.24 -5.31 5.67
C ALA A 89 -3.77 -5.51 5.57
N VAL A 90 -4.52 -4.42 5.44
CA VAL A 90 -5.99 -4.44 5.25
C VAL A 90 -6.36 -5.29 4.04
N CYS A 91 -5.68 -5.05 2.92
CA CYS A 91 -5.98 -5.72 1.66
C CYS A 91 -5.59 -7.21 1.73
N ALA A 92 -4.49 -7.56 2.41
CA ALA A 92 -4.06 -8.94 2.59
C ALA A 92 -5.03 -9.73 3.46
N ALA A 93 -5.53 -9.11 4.54
CA ALA A 93 -6.56 -9.70 5.39
C ALA A 93 -7.84 -10.00 4.59
N ARG A 94 -8.25 -9.09 3.70
CA ARG A 94 -9.40 -9.30 2.81
C ARG A 94 -9.17 -10.42 1.80
N LEU A 95 -8.02 -10.43 1.13
CA LEU A 95 -7.65 -11.48 0.18
C LEU A 95 -7.71 -12.85 0.85
N LEU A 96 -7.07 -12.98 2.02
CA LEU A 96 -7.02 -14.24 2.74
C LEU A 96 -8.42 -14.65 3.21
N ARG A 97 -9.25 -13.73 3.68
CA ARG A 97 -10.65 -14.03 4.01
C ARG A 97 -11.46 -14.52 2.81
N GLN A 98 -11.25 -13.94 1.62
CA GLN A 98 -11.91 -14.37 0.38
C GLN A 98 -11.39 -15.74 -0.12
N ARG A 99 -10.10 -16.04 0.08
CA ARG A 99 -9.43 -17.22 -0.47
C ARG A 99 -9.33 -18.40 0.49
N LEU A 100 -9.58 -18.17 1.77
CA LEU A 100 -9.57 -19.20 2.81
C LEU A 100 -10.97 -19.54 3.37
N PRO A 101 -12.07 -19.60 2.58
CA PRO A 101 -13.27 -20.24 3.08
C PRO A 101 -12.92 -21.72 3.33
N GLY A 102 -13.20 -22.18 4.55
CA GLY A 102 -13.10 -23.57 4.97
C GLY A 102 -14.45 -24.04 5.49
N PRO A 103 -14.62 -25.36 5.72
CA PRO A 103 -15.74 -25.86 6.50
C PRO A 103 -15.82 -25.11 7.84
N PRO A 104 -17.01 -24.78 8.37
CA PRO A 104 -17.16 -24.09 9.65
C PRO A 104 -16.41 -24.77 10.82
N ASP A 105 -16.22 -26.08 10.68
CA ASP A 105 -15.60 -27.02 11.61
C ASP A 105 -14.08 -27.21 11.40
N ALA A 106 -13.49 -26.63 10.34
CA ALA A 106 -12.05 -26.72 10.07
C ALA A 106 -11.48 -25.43 9.43
N PRO A 107 -11.50 -24.29 10.15
CA PRO A 107 -10.90 -23.07 9.64
C PRO A 107 -9.39 -23.25 9.47
N GLY A 108 -8.86 -22.85 8.31
CA GLY A 108 -7.41 -22.85 8.07
C GLY A 108 -6.73 -21.73 8.85
N SER A 109 -5.45 -21.93 9.19
CA SER A 109 -4.62 -20.90 9.82
C SER A 109 -3.69 -20.21 8.83
N VAL A 110 -3.29 -18.98 9.17
CA VAL A 110 -2.30 -18.19 8.44
C VAL A 110 -1.00 -18.15 9.24
N PHE A 111 0.09 -18.60 8.64
CA PHE A 111 1.43 -18.40 9.18
C PHE A 111 1.95 -17.02 8.74
N VAL A 112 2.25 -16.14 9.69
CA VAL A 112 2.54 -14.73 9.44
C VAL A 112 4.00 -14.40 9.74
N LEU A 113 4.72 -13.99 8.71
CA LEU A 113 6.01 -13.30 8.80
C LEU A 113 5.73 -11.80 8.84
N GLY A 114 5.56 -11.25 10.05
CA GLY A 114 5.22 -9.85 10.25
C GLY A 114 4.88 -9.52 11.70
N GLY A 115 4.86 -8.22 12.02
CA GLY A 115 4.61 -7.71 13.37
C GLY A 115 3.14 -7.73 13.81
N GLU A 116 2.89 -7.27 15.04
CA GLU A 116 1.55 -7.32 15.65
C GLU A 116 0.49 -6.48 14.94
N GLY A 117 0.83 -5.35 14.32
CA GLY A 117 -0.16 -4.57 13.56
C GLY A 117 -0.75 -5.36 12.37
N LEU A 118 0.08 -6.14 11.67
CA LEU A 118 -0.40 -7.03 10.61
C LEU A 118 -1.27 -8.16 11.20
N ARG A 119 -0.83 -8.77 12.31
CA ARG A 119 -1.58 -9.83 12.99
C ARG A 119 -2.94 -9.34 13.49
N ALA A 120 -3.00 -8.15 14.08
CA ALA A 120 -4.23 -7.52 14.53
C ALA A 120 -5.22 -7.28 13.38
N GLU A 121 -4.73 -6.84 12.21
CA GLU A 121 -5.57 -6.65 11.03
C GLU A 121 -6.16 -7.97 10.51
N LEU A 122 -5.37 -9.06 10.51
CA LEU A 122 -5.87 -10.39 10.13
C LEU A 122 -6.92 -10.91 11.12
N ARG A 123 -6.68 -10.75 12.43
CA ARG A 123 -7.65 -11.14 13.47
C ARG A 123 -8.95 -10.34 13.34
N ALA A 124 -8.87 -9.04 13.05
CA ALA A 124 -10.05 -8.19 12.81
C ALA A 124 -10.86 -8.65 11.59
N ALA A 125 -10.24 -9.33 10.63
CA ALA A 125 -10.92 -9.97 9.50
C ALA A 125 -11.48 -11.38 9.80
N GLY A 126 -11.30 -11.88 11.03
CA GLY A 126 -11.76 -13.21 11.46
C GLY A 126 -10.84 -14.36 11.07
N LEU A 127 -9.56 -14.09 10.78
CA LEU A 127 -8.59 -15.12 10.40
C LEU A 127 -7.89 -15.70 11.63
N HIS A 128 -7.69 -17.02 11.63
CA HIS A 128 -6.90 -17.72 12.65
C HIS A 128 -5.41 -17.67 12.31
N LEU A 129 -4.56 -17.38 13.29
CA LEU A 129 -3.12 -17.26 13.09
C LEU A 129 -2.37 -18.40 13.79
N VAL A 130 -1.29 -18.86 13.17
CA VAL A 130 -0.38 -19.80 13.81
C VAL A 130 0.24 -19.15 15.05
N GLY A 131 0.20 -19.87 16.17
CA GLY A 131 0.73 -19.43 17.47
C GLY A 131 -0.25 -18.65 18.34
N ASP A 132 -1.45 -18.32 17.84
CA ASP A 132 -2.50 -17.76 18.70
C ASP A 132 -3.07 -18.85 19.63
N PRO A 133 -3.56 -18.48 20.84
CA PRO A 133 -4.17 -19.43 21.75
C PRO A 133 -5.35 -20.19 21.09
N SER A 134 -5.37 -21.51 21.27
CA SER A 134 -6.46 -22.39 20.82
C SER A 134 -7.20 -22.97 22.03
N GLU A 135 -8.52 -23.09 21.95
CA GLU A 135 -9.33 -23.78 22.95
C GLU A 135 -9.07 -25.30 22.96
N ASP A 136 -8.60 -25.86 21.84
CA ASP A 136 -8.13 -27.24 21.72
C ASP A 136 -6.66 -27.27 21.24
N PRO A 137 -5.68 -27.45 22.16
CA PRO A 137 -4.26 -27.53 21.82
C PRO A 137 -3.90 -28.75 20.95
N GLY A 138 -4.76 -29.79 20.91
CA GLY A 138 -4.56 -30.99 20.10
C GLY A 138 -5.00 -30.84 18.64
N ALA A 139 -5.77 -29.79 18.33
CA ALA A 139 -6.35 -29.53 17.03
C ALA A 139 -5.79 -28.25 16.39
N ALA A 140 -4.46 -28.10 16.35
CA ALA A 140 -3.84 -26.95 15.69
C ALA A 140 -4.33 -26.85 14.24
N PRO A 141 -5.06 -25.78 13.85
CA PRO A 141 -5.67 -25.69 12.54
C PRO A 141 -4.60 -25.75 11.44
N ARG A 142 -4.85 -26.53 10.39
CA ARG A 142 -3.94 -26.70 9.25
C ARG A 142 -3.57 -25.34 8.66
N VAL A 143 -2.27 -25.09 8.48
CA VAL A 143 -1.79 -23.89 7.81
C VAL A 143 -2.22 -23.92 6.34
N ARG A 144 -3.01 -22.94 5.94
CA ARG A 144 -3.53 -22.79 4.57
C ARG A 144 -2.93 -21.61 3.81
N ALA A 145 -2.26 -20.69 4.51
CA ALA A 145 -1.52 -19.63 3.88
C ALA A 145 -0.28 -19.26 4.67
N VAL A 146 0.77 -18.87 3.94
CA VAL A 146 1.90 -18.09 4.45
C VAL A 146 1.72 -16.66 3.96
N LEU A 147 1.73 -15.70 4.89
CA LEU A 147 1.73 -14.28 4.59
C LEU A 147 3.08 -13.66 4.93
N VAL A 148 3.72 -13.05 3.93
CA VAL A 148 4.95 -12.27 4.07
C VAL A 148 4.59 -10.79 4.12
N GLY A 149 4.86 -10.15 5.26
CA GLY A 149 4.85 -8.70 5.40
C GLY A 149 6.19 -8.18 5.88
N TYR A 150 6.22 -6.91 6.29
CA TYR A 150 7.38 -6.33 6.95
C TYR A 150 7.59 -7.00 8.33
N ASP A 151 8.68 -7.77 8.46
CA ASP A 151 9.05 -8.51 9.68
C ASP A 151 10.46 -8.12 10.16
N GLU A 152 10.53 -7.24 11.16
CA GLU A 152 11.80 -6.86 11.82
C GLU A 152 12.47 -8.03 12.54
N HIS A 153 11.71 -9.08 12.82
CA HIS A 153 12.18 -10.29 13.49
C HIS A 153 12.26 -11.46 12.50
N PHE A 154 12.46 -11.17 11.20
CA PHE A 154 12.69 -12.20 10.21
C PHE A 154 13.93 -13.02 10.57
N SER A 155 13.82 -14.34 10.51
CA SER A 155 14.89 -15.25 10.89
C SER A 155 14.95 -16.46 9.97
N PHE A 156 16.10 -17.12 9.95
CA PHE A 156 16.28 -18.35 9.17
C PHE A 156 15.33 -19.47 9.63
N SER A 157 15.02 -19.54 10.93
CA SER A 157 14.06 -20.52 11.47
C SER A 157 12.64 -20.27 10.96
N LYS A 158 12.18 -19.01 11.00
CA LYS A 158 10.89 -18.61 10.44
C LYS A 158 10.81 -18.85 8.93
N LEU A 159 11.88 -18.56 8.18
CA LEU A 159 11.96 -18.88 6.75
C LEU A 159 11.84 -20.39 6.49
N SER A 160 12.53 -21.21 7.29
CA SER A 160 12.47 -22.67 7.19
C SER A 160 11.06 -23.19 7.48
N GLU A 161 10.39 -22.64 8.50
CA GLU A 161 9.00 -22.98 8.86
C GLU A 161 8.00 -22.57 7.77
N ALA A 162 8.13 -21.36 7.22
CA ALA A 162 7.36 -20.92 6.05
C ALA A 162 7.50 -21.91 4.88
N CYS A 163 8.73 -22.32 4.57
CA CYS A 163 8.99 -23.30 3.51
C CYS A 163 8.36 -24.67 3.81
N ALA A 164 8.37 -25.11 5.08
CA ALA A 164 7.73 -26.35 5.50
C ALA A 164 6.22 -26.32 5.24
N HIS A 165 5.54 -25.21 5.56
CA HIS A 165 4.11 -25.05 5.24
C HIS A 165 3.85 -25.01 3.73
N LEU A 166 4.73 -24.36 2.96
CA LEU A 166 4.61 -24.21 1.51
C LEU A 166 4.91 -25.48 0.69
N ARG A 167 5.41 -26.55 1.34
CA ARG A 167 5.50 -27.89 0.75
C ARG A 167 4.14 -28.43 0.31
N ASN A 168 3.08 -28.02 1.00
CA ASN A 168 1.72 -28.29 0.58
C ASN A 168 1.35 -27.37 -0.60
N PRO A 169 1.05 -27.90 -1.79
CA PRO A 169 0.71 -27.08 -2.96
C PRO A 169 -0.55 -26.22 -2.73
N ASP A 170 -1.49 -26.69 -1.90
CA ASP A 170 -2.72 -25.97 -1.56
C ASP A 170 -2.51 -24.85 -0.54
N CYS A 171 -1.33 -24.76 0.07
CA CYS A 171 -0.96 -23.64 0.92
C CYS A 171 -0.64 -22.42 0.04
N LEU A 172 -1.34 -21.32 0.27
CA LEU A 172 -1.14 -20.07 -0.45
C LEU A 172 0.15 -19.39 0.02
N LEU A 173 0.85 -18.74 -0.91
CA LEU A 173 1.89 -17.77 -0.60
C LEU A 173 1.38 -16.38 -0.98
N VAL A 174 1.30 -15.50 0.00
CA VAL A 174 0.86 -14.11 -0.18
C VAL A 174 1.93 -13.18 0.35
N ALA A 175 2.18 -12.07 -0.36
CA ALA A 175 3.05 -11.00 0.11
C ALA A 175 2.24 -9.70 0.17
N THR A 176 2.41 -8.92 1.25
CA THR A 176 1.73 -7.62 1.40
C THR A 176 2.14 -6.66 0.29
N ASP A 177 3.40 -6.67 -0.12
CA ASP A 177 3.97 -5.78 -1.13
C ASP A 177 5.32 -6.34 -1.62
N ARG A 178 5.96 -5.62 -2.56
CA ARG A 178 7.31 -5.94 -3.06
C ARG A 178 8.28 -4.78 -2.94
N ASP A 179 8.03 -3.85 -2.02
CA ASP A 179 8.94 -2.73 -1.83
C ASP A 179 10.29 -3.29 -1.36
N PRO A 180 11.41 -3.00 -2.06
CA PRO A 180 12.68 -3.67 -1.77
C PRO A 180 13.35 -3.12 -0.50
N TRP A 181 13.13 -1.84 -0.21
CA TRP A 181 13.69 -1.10 0.92
C TRP A 181 12.92 0.20 1.13
N HIS A 182 13.07 0.79 2.32
CA HIS A 182 12.50 2.10 2.69
C HIS A 182 13.58 3.01 3.32
N PRO A 183 13.56 4.32 3.06
CA PRO A 183 14.43 5.27 3.71
C PRO A 183 14.02 5.51 5.18
N LEU A 184 15.00 5.76 6.05
CA LEU A 184 14.80 6.18 7.43
C LEU A 184 15.24 7.64 7.62
N THR A 185 14.77 8.26 8.71
CA THR A 185 15.02 9.69 8.99
C THR A 185 16.49 10.03 9.27
N ASP A 186 17.30 9.04 9.62
CA ASP A 186 18.75 9.17 9.82
C ASP A 186 19.56 9.00 8.52
N GLY A 187 18.88 8.82 7.38
CA GLY A 187 19.48 8.60 6.07
C GLY A 187 19.85 7.14 5.77
N SER A 188 19.70 6.23 6.73
CA SER A 188 19.86 4.80 6.50
C SER A 188 18.65 4.19 5.78
N ARG A 189 18.73 2.89 5.47
CA ARG A 189 17.62 2.13 4.84
C ARG A 189 17.27 0.93 5.69
N THR A 190 15.98 0.64 5.77
CA THR A 190 15.49 -0.65 6.28
C THR A 190 15.11 -1.57 5.10
N PRO A 191 15.37 -2.88 5.16
CA PRO A 191 14.85 -3.84 4.19
C PRO A 191 13.32 -3.79 4.12
N GLY A 192 12.76 -3.82 2.91
CA GLY A 192 11.32 -3.88 2.71
C GLY A 192 10.82 -5.32 2.53
N THR A 193 9.48 -5.49 2.51
CA THR A 193 8.83 -6.80 2.35
C THR A 193 9.32 -7.53 1.10
N GLY A 194 9.62 -6.80 0.01
CA GLY A 194 10.09 -7.39 -1.24
C GLY A 194 11.37 -8.22 -1.08
N SER A 195 12.26 -7.84 -0.17
CA SER A 195 13.48 -8.61 0.11
C SER A 195 13.18 -9.92 0.85
N LEU A 196 12.25 -9.88 1.81
CA LEU A 196 11.80 -11.07 2.56
C LEU A 196 10.99 -12.01 1.68
N ALA A 197 10.09 -11.46 0.86
CA ALA A 197 9.30 -12.21 -0.11
C ALA A 197 10.21 -12.93 -1.10
N ALA A 198 11.25 -12.26 -1.62
CA ALA A 198 12.23 -12.89 -2.50
C ALA A 198 12.93 -14.09 -1.85
N ALA A 199 13.29 -14.00 -0.56
CA ALA A 199 13.89 -15.12 0.18
C ALA A 199 12.92 -16.31 0.31
N VAL A 200 11.66 -16.05 0.67
CA VAL A 200 10.62 -17.09 0.81
C VAL A 200 10.30 -17.73 -0.54
N GLU A 201 10.14 -16.95 -1.61
CA GLU A 201 9.86 -17.45 -2.96
C GLU A 201 11.00 -18.33 -3.48
N THR A 202 12.23 -17.87 -3.34
CA THR A 202 13.42 -18.61 -3.78
C THR A 202 13.54 -19.95 -3.05
N ALA A 203 13.42 -19.93 -1.71
CA ALA A 203 13.59 -21.13 -0.89
C ALA A 203 12.43 -22.14 -1.04
N SER A 204 11.21 -21.67 -1.27
CA SER A 204 10.04 -22.53 -1.46
C SER A 204 9.80 -22.97 -2.90
N GLY A 205 10.40 -22.30 -3.88
CA GLY A 205 10.12 -22.50 -5.32
C GLY A 205 8.72 -22.03 -5.74
N ARG A 206 8.06 -21.21 -4.92
CA ARG A 206 6.70 -20.68 -5.17
C ARG A 206 6.78 -19.22 -5.63
N GLN A 207 5.70 -18.75 -6.26
CA GLN A 207 5.49 -17.33 -6.54
C GLN A 207 4.36 -16.81 -5.65
N ALA A 208 4.59 -15.67 -5.02
CA ALA A 208 3.67 -15.02 -4.12
C ALA A 208 2.60 -14.24 -4.87
N LEU A 209 1.36 -14.33 -4.39
CA LEU A 209 0.31 -13.38 -4.72
C LEU A 209 0.62 -12.06 -4.01
N VAL A 210 0.90 -11.00 -4.78
CA VAL A 210 1.21 -9.68 -4.24
C VAL A 210 -0.07 -8.87 -4.12
N VAL A 211 -0.31 -8.34 -2.92
CA VAL A 211 -1.53 -7.60 -2.58
C VAL A 211 -1.38 -6.11 -2.88
N GLY A 212 -0.29 -5.51 -2.40
CA GLY A 212 -0.04 -4.07 -2.44
C GLY A 212 0.39 -3.56 -3.81
N LYS A 213 0.56 -2.24 -3.89
CA LYS A 213 1.03 -1.55 -5.10
C LYS A 213 2.38 -2.17 -5.55
N PRO A 214 2.60 -2.41 -6.85
CA PRO A 214 1.80 -2.02 -8.01
C PRO A 214 0.74 -3.05 -8.45
N SER A 215 0.29 -3.95 -7.57
CA SER A 215 -0.78 -4.90 -7.88
C SER A 215 -2.14 -4.19 -8.00
N PRO A 216 -2.94 -4.46 -9.06
CA PRO A 216 -4.31 -3.93 -9.17
C PRO A 216 -5.24 -4.39 -8.05
N TYR A 217 -4.90 -5.46 -7.31
CA TYR A 217 -5.72 -5.98 -6.23
C TYR A 217 -6.02 -4.94 -5.13
N MET A 218 -5.09 -4.02 -4.86
CA MET A 218 -5.34 -2.91 -3.93
C MET A 218 -6.44 -1.97 -4.44
N PHE A 219 -6.53 -1.74 -5.76
CA PHE A 219 -7.61 -0.95 -6.35
C PHE A 219 -8.95 -1.71 -6.32
N GLU A 220 -8.93 -3.02 -6.57
CA GLU A 220 -10.13 -3.88 -6.41
C GLU A 220 -10.70 -3.76 -4.99
N CYS A 221 -9.84 -3.82 -3.97
CA CYS A 221 -10.24 -3.63 -2.57
C CYS A 221 -10.93 -2.28 -2.30
N ILE A 222 -10.50 -1.23 -3.00
CA ILE A 222 -11.07 0.13 -2.89
C ILE A 222 -12.41 0.19 -3.62
N ALA A 223 -12.47 -0.32 -4.85
CA ALA A 223 -13.66 -0.31 -5.69
C ALA A 223 -14.84 -1.10 -5.09
N GLU A 224 -14.57 -2.10 -4.24
CA GLU A 224 -15.61 -2.78 -3.45
C GLU A 224 -16.34 -1.86 -2.44
N HIS A 225 -15.70 -0.76 -2.02
CA HIS A 225 -16.21 0.12 -0.95
C HIS A 225 -16.59 1.51 -1.45
N PHE A 226 -15.97 1.94 -2.53
CA PHE A 226 -16.14 3.28 -3.11
C PHE A 226 -16.42 3.15 -4.60
N SER A 227 -17.44 3.86 -5.08
CA SER A 227 -17.68 4.02 -6.51
C SER A 227 -16.64 4.98 -7.10
N VAL A 228 -15.53 4.42 -7.57
CA VAL A 228 -14.42 5.16 -8.18
C VAL A 228 -14.34 4.87 -9.68
N ASP A 229 -14.32 5.92 -10.49
CA ASP A 229 -13.96 5.83 -11.91
C ASP A 229 -12.46 6.12 -12.05
N PRO A 230 -11.60 5.13 -12.37
CA PRO A 230 -10.16 5.35 -12.44
C PRO A 230 -9.77 6.46 -13.42
N ALA A 231 -10.51 6.63 -14.52
CA ALA A 231 -10.24 7.68 -15.51
C ALA A 231 -10.45 9.10 -14.93
N ARG A 232 -11.15 9.22 -13.80
CA ARG A 232 -11.41 10.45 -13.05
C ARG A 232 -10.72 10.49 -11.69
N MET A 233 -9.75 9.61 -11.47
CA MET A 233 -8.93 9.59 -10.25
C MET A 233 -7.49 10.02 -10.55
N LEU A 234 -6.90 10.75 -9.60
CA LEU A 234 -5.46 10.99 -9.57
C LEU A 234 -4.82 9.97 -8.63
N MET A 235 -3.71 9.35 -9.04
CA MET A 235 -2.82 8.59 -8.16
C MET A 235 -1.59 9.47 -7.86
N VAL A 236 -1.44 9.86 -6.60
CA VAL A 236 -0.33 10.68 -6.10
C VAL A 236 0.59 9.83 -5.25
N GLY A 237 1.86 9.73 -5.64
CA GLY A 237 2.86 8.88 -4.98
C GLY A 237 4.27 9.45 -5.11
N ASP A 238 5.19 8.93 -4.30
CA ASP A 238 6.59 9.33 -4.30
C ASP A 238 7.52 8.30 -4.95
N ARG A 239 7.02 7.12 -5.33
CA ARG A 239 7.85 6.03 -5.86
C ARG A 239 7.35 5.49 -7.20
N LEU A 240 8.18 5.65 -8.24
CA LEU A 240 7.86 5.34 -9.64
C LEU A 240 7.44 3.88 -9.85
N GLU A 241 8.22 2.93 -9.32
CA GLU A 241 8.03 1.49 -9.55
C GLU A 241 6.83 0.91 -8.80
N THR A 242 6.23 1.68 -7.90
CA THR A 242 5.11 1.23 -7.06
C THR A 242 3.87 2.07 -7.32
N ASP A 243 3.90 3.37 -7.07
CA ASP A 243 2.72 4.24 -7.15
C ASP A 243 2.37 4.62 -8.58
N ILE A 244 3.37 5.00 -9.38
CA ILE A 244 3.14 5.44 -10.75
C ILE A 244 2.77 4.25 -11.62
N LEU A 245 3.48 3.12 -11.46
CA LEU A 245 3.11 1.86 -12.11
C LEU A 245 1.71 1.38 -11.68
N PHE A 246 1.36 1.50 -10.40
CA PHE A 246 0.01 1.20 -9.91
C PHE A 246 -1.05 2.07 -10.60
N GLY A 247 -0.81 3.39 -10.67
CA GLY A 247 -1.71 4.32 -11.31
C GLY A 247 -1.95 4.01 -12.78
N HIS A 248 -0.89 3.72 -13.54
CA HIS A 248 -1.01 3.30 -14.94
C HIS A 248 -1.80 1.99 -15.09
N ARG A 249 -1.49 0.97 -14.28
CA ARG A 249 -2.19 -0.33 -14.32
C ARG A 249 -3.68 -0.21 -14.01
N CYS A 250 -4.06 0.77 -13.19
CA CYS A 250 -5.45 1.01 -12.85
C CYS A 250 -6.13 1.99 -13.83
N GLY A 251 -5.41 2.62 -14.75
CA GLY A 251 -5.96 3.61 -15.68
C GLY A 251 -6.18 5.00 -15.07
N MET A 252 -5.44 5.35 -14.01
CA MET A 252 -5.50 6.65 -13.34
C MET A 252 -4.51 7.66 -13.94
N THR A 253 -4.79 8.96 -13.76
CA THR A 253 -3.78 9.99 -14.02
C THR A 253 -2.75 9.99 -12.87
N THR A 254 -1.46 9.92 -13.20
CA THR A 254 -0.39 9.76 -12.21
C THR A 254 0.37 11.04 -11.94
N VAL A 255 0.58 11.36 -10.67
CA VAL A 255 1.32 12.53 -10.21
C VAL A 255 2.43 12.07 -9.26
N LEU A 256 3.69 12.32 -9.63
CA LEU A 256 4.84 12.12 -8.75
C LEU A 256 5.02 13.34 -7.84
N THR A 257 5.15 13.13 -6.53
CA THR A 257 5.65 14.17 -5.61
C THR A 257 7.12 13.92 -5.29
N LEU A 258 7.92 14.98 -5.19
CA LEU A 258 9.38 14.89 -4.98
C LEU A 258 9.79 14.93 -3.50
N THR A 259 8.85 14.67 -2.60
CA THR A 259 9.05 14.67 -1.14
C THR A 259 9.55 13.34 -0.58
N GLY A 260 9.73 12.31 -1.41
CA GLY A 260 10.03 10.94 -0.97
C GLY A 260 11.14 10.24 -1.77
N VAL A 261 10.88 9.01 -2.22
CA VAL A 261 11.89 8.04 -2.68
C VAL A 261 12.46 8.39 -4.07
N SER A 262 11.61 8.52 -5.07
CA SER A 262 12.05 8.70 -6.46
C SER A 262 12.43 10.14 -6.74
N ARG A 263 13.44 10.32 -7.58
CA ARG A 263 13.89 11.64 -8.05
C ARG A 263 13.35 11.95 -9.44
N LEU A 264 13.27 13.23 -9.78
CA LEU A 264 12.80 13.68 -11.10
C LEU A 264 13.69 13.13 -12.23
N GLU A 265 14.99 13.03 -12.01
CA GLU A 265 15.93 12.51 -13.01
C GLU A 265 15.68 11.04 -13.32
N GLU A 266 15.19 10.26 -12.35
CA GLU A 266 14.83 8.84 -12.53
C GLU A 266 13.60 8.73 -13.44
N ALA A 267 12.59 9.58 -13.24
CA ALA A 267 11.41 9.65 -14.10
C ALA A 267 11.77 10.06 -15.53
N GLN A 268 12.67 11.04 -15.69
CA GLN A 268 13.17 11.50 -16.98
C GLN A 268 14.00 10.41 -17.68
N ALA A 269 14.78 9.63 -16.93
CA ALA A 269 15.52 8.49 -17.47
C ALA A 269 14.57 7.40 -18.02
N TYR A 270 13.49 7.08 -17.29
CA TYR A 270 12.46 6.16 -17.80
C TYR A 270 11.77 6.69 -19.06
N LEU A 271 11.50 8.00 -19.12
CA LEU A 271 10.93 8.65 -20.30
C LEU A 271 11.87 8.53 -21.51
N ALA A 272 13.17 8.83 -21.33
CA ALA A 272 14.17 8.71 -22.37
C ALA A 272 14.35 7.25 -22.85
N ALA A 273 14.19 6.28 -21.95
CA ALA A 273 14.25 4.85 -22.24
C ALA A 273 12.95 4.27 -22.83
N GLY A 274 11.89 5.07 -22.97
CA GLY A 274 10.60 4.61 -23.48
C GLY A 274 9.80 3.71 -22.53
N GLN A 275 10.16 3.65 -21.23
CA GLN A 275 9.49 2.84 -20.22
C GLN A 275 8.25 3.56 -19.68
N GLN A 276 7.24 3.73 -20.55
CA GLN A 276 6.08 4.61 -20.32
C GLN A 276 5.29 4.31 -19.03
N ASP A 277 5.21 3.05 -18.60
CA ASP A 277 4.49 2.66 -17.39
C ASP A 277 5.19 3.11 -16.09
N LEU A 278 6.43 3.59 -16.18
CA LEU A 278 7.19 4.16 -15.07
C LEU A 278 7.34 5.69 -15.18
N VAL A 279 6.76 6.31 -16.21
CA VAL A 279 6.78 7.77 -16.39
C VAL A 279 5.51 8.35 -15.78
N PRO A 280 5.57 9.31 -14.85
CA PRO A 280 4.37 9.92 -14.33
C PRO A 280 3.76 10.86 -15.38
N HIS A 281 2.43 10.99 -15.40
CA HIS A 281 1.79 11.98 -16.27
C HIS A 281 2.27 13.39 -15.90
N TYR A 282 2.30 13.65 -14.59
CA TYR A 282 2.76 14.91 -14.03
C TYR A 282 3.65 14.74 -12.81
N TYR A 283 4.33 15.80 -12.40
CA TYR A 283 5.00 15.88 -11.11
C TYR A 283 4.78 17.23 -10.41
N VAL A 284 5.00 17.24 -9.09
CA VAL A 284 4.99 18.43 -8.21
C VAL A 284 6.18 18.36 -7.24
N GLU A 285 6.64 19.50 -6.71
CA GLU A 285 7.69 19.48 -5.69
C GLU A 285 7.16 18.91 -4.38
N SER A 286 5.94 19.31 -4.03
CA SER A 286 5.18 18.82 -2.89
C SER A 286 3.70 18.71 -3.23
N VAL A 287 2.97 17.83 -2.55
CA VAL A 287 1.50 17.78 -2.66
C VAL A 287 0.85 19.13 -2.32
N ALA A 288 1.51 19.99 -1.53
CA ALA A 288 1.06 21.34 -1.24
C ALA A 288 0.82 22.18 -2.51
N ASP A 289 1.57 21.92 -3.59
CA ASP A 289 1.45 22.65 -4.85
C ASP A 289 0.08 22.42 -5.51
N LEU A 290 -0.60 21.31 -5.19
CA LEU A 290 -1.93 21.01 -5.70
C LEU A 290 -3.00 21.98 -5.17
N MET A 291 -2.73 22.67 -4.06
CA MET A 291 -3.66 23.61 -3.44
C MET A 291 -3.96 24.82 -4.31
N GLU A 292 -3.03 25.29 -5.15
CA GLU A 292 -3.27 26.46 -6.01
C GLU A 292 -4.36 26.22 -7.07
N GLY A 293 -4.63 24.94 -7.38
CA GLY A 293 -5.60 24.54 -8.40
C GLY A 293 -7.00 24.26 -7.87
N LEU A 294 -7.18 24.27 -6.55
CA LEU A 294 -8.48 24.25 -5.92
C LEU A 294 -8.91 25.72 -5.75
N GLU A 295 -10.15 26.04 -6.09
CA GLU A 295 -10.69 27.37 -5.75
C GLU A 295 -10.79 27.51 -4.21
N PRO A 296 -10.82 28.74 -3.66
CA PRO A 296 -11.03 28.98 -2.23
C PRO A 296 -12.34 28.40 -1.68
#